data_AF-A0A0Q9QAN6-F1
#
_entry.id   AF-A0A0Q9QAN6-F1
#
_cell.length_a   1.000
_cell.length_b   1.000
_cell.length_c   1.000
_cell.angle_alpha   90.00
_cell.angle_beta   90.00
_cell.angle_gamma   90.00
#
_symmetry.space_group_name_H-M   'P 1'
#
loop_
_entity.id
_entity.type
_entity.pdbx_description
1 polymer ?
#
loop_
_entity_poly.entity_id
_entity_poly.type
_entity_poly.pdbx_seq_one_letter_code
_entity_poly.pdbx_strand_id
1 'polypeptide(L)'
;MLGVLLTALPAPGMADTRVFDDPVGDSTSVDISRVRVVHRDSVTVRVRSVVPLAAGQVYAFWIDTGPRPRPNYHVSFRANSDFDDSLGLVRSFGDRPSRSVRCRGMRARADIFSDAPVSLRIPRRCLEDPRKVRVAVRFEDETTGATDWAPDRRTFGPWVRR
;
A
#
# COMPACT_ATOMS: atom_id res chain seq x y z
N MET A 1 -32.75 -44.02 -7.68
CA MET A 1 -31.45 -43.34 -7.47
C MET A 1 -31.74 -41.88 -7.15
N LEU A 2 -31.58 -41.47 -5.90
CA LEU A 2 -31.76 -40.07 -5.47
C LEU A 2 -30.43 -39.33 -5.68
N GLY A 3 -30.39 -38.37 -6.61
CA GLY A 3 -29.23 -37.52 -6.85
C GLY A 3 -29.24 -36.34 -5.89
N VAL A 4 -28.26 -36.27 -4.99
CA VAL A 4 -28.05 -35.11 -4.14
C VAL A 4 -27.35 -34.02 -4.94
N LEU A 5 -28.03 -32.91 -5.21
CA LEU A 5 -27.40 -31.68 -5.70
C LEU A 5 -26.74 -30.96 -4.51
N LEU A 6 -25.41 -30.93 -4.49
CA LEU A 6 -24.66 -30.00 -3.63
C LEU A 6 -24.71 -28.59 -4.25
N THR A 7 -25.46 -27.69 -3.64
CA THR A 7 -25.37 -26.26 -3.91
C THR A 7 -24.18 -25.68 -3.14
N ALA A 8 -23.09 -25.38 -3.86
CA ALA A 8 -21.98 -24.61 -3.31
C ALA A 8 -22.45 -23.16 -3.08
N LEU A 9 -22.62 -22.76 -1.82
CA LEU A 9 -22.87 -21.36 -1.46
C LEU A 9 -21.57 -20.55 -1.63
N PRO A 10 -21.59 -19.40 -2.32
CA PRO A 10 -20.42 -18.54 -2.44
C PRO A 10 -20.07 -17.98 -1.06
N ALA A 11 -18.85 -18.23 -0.59
CA ALA A 11 -18.37 -17.67 0.67
C ALA A 11 -18.29 -16.13 0.57
N PRO A 12 -19.07 -15.37 1.37
CA PRO A 12 -18.92 -13.93 1.43
C PRO A 12 -17.69 -13.61 2.28
N GLY A 13 -16.67 -12.93 1.73
CA GLY A 13 -15.63 -12.39 2.61
C GLY A 13 -14.22 -12.12 2.07
N MET A 14 -14.03 -11.84 0.77
CA MET A 14 -12.71 -11.44 0.24
C MET A 14 -12.71 -10.12 -0.55
N ALA A 15 -13.80 -9.35 -0.53
CA ALA A 15 -13.84 -8.05 -1.23
C ALA A 15 -13.00 -6.98 -0.51
N ASP A 16 -13.00 -7.04 0.83
CA ASP A 16 -12.37 -6.08 1.75
C ASP A 16 -10.86 -6.26 1.88
N THR A 17 -10.31 -7.33 1.31
CA THR A 17 -8.89 -7.65 1.41
C THR A 17 -8.38 -8.10 0.06
N ARG A 18 -7.30 -7.48 -0.42
CA ARG A 18 -6.52 -7.99 -1.54
C ARG A 18 -5.08 -8.22 -1.13
N VAL A 19 -4.52 -9.28 -1.67
CA VAL A 19 -3.10 -9.58 -1.60
C VAL A 19 -2.63 -9.69 -3.04
N PHE A 20 -1.49 -9.09 -3.34
CA PHE A 20 -0.75 -9.36 -4.55
C PHE A 20 0.71 -9.60 -4.19
N ASP A 21 1.26 -10.60 -4.86
CA ASP A 21 2.67 -10.97 -4.76
C ASP A 21 3.45 -10.20 -5.81
N ASP A 22 4.71 -9.97 -5.50
CA ASP A 22 5.66 -9.26 -6.34
C ASP A 22 6.85 -10.21 -6.60
N PRO A 23 7.37 -10.32 -7.83
CA PRO A 23 8.40 -11.30 -8.17
C PRO A 23 9.71 -11.04 -7.42
N VAL A 24 10.06 -11.93 -6.50
CA VAL A 24 11.33 -11.86 -5.77
C VAL A 24 12.53 -11.93 -6.71
N GLY A 25 13.52 -11.06 -6.49
CA GLY A 25 14.79 -11.01 -7.19
C GLY A 25 14.84 -10.07 -8.39
N ASP A 26 13.82 -9.24 -8.60
CA ASP A 26 13.82 -8.18 -9.60
C ASP A 26 14.57 -6.90 -9.17
N SER A 27 14.92 -6.83 -7.87
CA SER A 27 15.83 -5.83 -7.30
C SER A 27 16.69 -6.43 -6.17
N THR A 28 17.89 -5.88 -5.95
CA THR A 28 18.95 -6.55 -5.16
C THR A 28 19.07 -6.09 -3.71
N SER A 29 18.89 -4.80 -3.42
CA SER A 29 19.01 -4.21 -2.07
C SER A 29 17.69 -3.73 -1.47
N VAL A 30 16.64 -3.73 -2.29
CA VAL A 30 15.24 -3.48 -1.93
C VAL A 30 14.39 -4.43 -2.75
N ASP A 31 13.55 -5.24 -2.12
CA ASP A 31 12.76 -6.26 -2.83
C ASP A 31 11.51 -6.56 -2.01
N ILE A 32 10.37 -6.06 -2.50
CA ILE A 32 9.03 -6.30 -2.03
C ILE A 32 8.64 -7.70 -2.53
N SER A 33 8.11 -8.53 -1.63
CA SER A 33 7.58 -9.85 -2.03
C SER A 33 6.06 -9.89 -2.03
N ARG A 34 5.42 -9.03 -1.23
CA ARG A 34 3.98 -9.08 -1.02
C ARG A 34 3.42 -7.78 -0.48
N VAL A 35 2.31 -7.35 -1.09
CA VAL A 35 1.48 -6.27 -0.57
C VAL A 35 0.10 -6.82 -0.22
N ARG A 36 -0.33 -6.55 1.02
CA ARG A 36 -1.68 -6.83 1.50
C ARG A 36 -2.40 -5.54 1.81
N VAL A 37 -3.52 -5.30 1.14
CA VAL A 37 -4.41 -4.16 1.36
C VAL A 37 -5.69 -4.66 2.03
N VAL A 38 -6.00 -4.12 3.20
CA VAL A 38 -7.24 -4.37 3.96
C VAL A 38 -8.05 -3.08 4.01
N HIS A 39 -9.30 -3.13 3.58
CA HIS A 39 -10.21 -2.00 3.46
C HIS A 39 -11.46 -2.24 4.31
N ARG A 40 -11.37 -1.91 5.61
CA ARG A 40 -12.46 -2.04 6.59
C ARG A 40 -12.85 -0.67 7.13
N ASP A 41 -12.62 -0.39 8.41
CA ASP A 41 -12.84 0.94 8.99
C ASP A 41 -11.68 1.91 8.69
N SER A 42 -10.57 1.36 8.23
CA SER A 42 -9.41 2.04 7.67
C SER A 42 -8.93 1.32 6.42
N VAL A 43 -8.13 2.00 5.61
CA VAL A 43 -7.29 1.36 4.61
C VAL A 43 -5.96 1.04 5.27
N THR A 44 -5.63 -0.24 5.36
CA THR A 44 -4.37 -0.72 5.92
C THR A 44 -3.59 -1.43 4.83
N VAL A 45 -2.42 -0.91 4.51
CA VAL A 45 -1.45 -1.52 3.61
C VAL A 45 -0.37 -2.16 4.47
N ARG A 46 -0.05 -3.42 4.19
CA ARG A 46 1.08 -4.14 4.78
C ARG A 46 1.98 -4.63 3.67
N VAL A 47 3.28 -4.41 3.81
CA VAL A 47 4.29 -4.72 2.81
C VAL A 47 5.30 -5.64 3.46
N ARG A 48 5.55 -6.78 2.81
CA ARG A 48 6.68 -7.67 3.15
C ARG A 48 7.75 -7.50 2.10
N SER A 49 8.98 -7.51 2.55
CA SER A 49 10.18 -7.48 1.73
C SER A 49 11.04 -8.70 2.07
N VAL A 50 11.80 -9.20 1.10
CA VAL A 50 12.71 -10.35 1.34
C VAL A 50 14.01 -9.91 1.97
N VAL A 51 14.41 -8.66 1.72
CA VAL A 51 15.57 -8.05 2.36
C VAL A 51 15.18 -7.43 3.70
N PRO A 52 16.03 -7.55 4.75
CA PRO A 52 15.82 -6.84 6.01
C PRO A 52 15.81 -5.33 5.81
N LEU A 53 15.09 -4.63 6.67
CA LEU A 53 15.12 -3.17 6.69
C LEU A 53 16.47 -2.66 7.21
N ALA A 54 16.97 -1.58 6.60
CA ALA A 54 18.21 -0.93 6.95
C ALA A 54 18.05 0.60 6.99
N ALA A 55 19.05 1.30 7.52
CA ALA A 55 19.09 2.76 7.47
C ALA A 55 19.18 3.25 6.02
N GLY A 56 18.59 4.41 5.72
CA GLY A 56 18.59 4.98 4.36
C GLY A 56 17.47 4.46 3.45
N GLN A 57 16.64 3.54 3.94
CA GLN A 57 15.52 2.98 3.19
C GLN A 57 14.20 3.75 3.39
N VAL A 58 13.46 3.90 2.30
CA VAL A 58 12.21 4.67 2.21
C VAL A 58 11.11 3.83 1.58
N TYR A 59 9.92 3.85 2.19
CA TYR A 59 8.71 3.38 1.53
C TYR A 59 7.87 4.57 1.09
N ALA A 60 7.37 4.52 -0.14
CA ALA A 60 6.39 5.45 -0.67
C ALA A 60 5.13 4.70 -1.12
N PHE A 61 3.97 5.28 -0.82
CA PHE A 61 2.67 4.70 -1.09
C PHE A 61 1.86 5.68 -1.91
N TRP A 62 1.24 5.18 -2.98
CA TRP A 62 0.20 5.89 -3.72
C TRP A 62 -1.13 5.20 -3.49
N ILE A 63 -2.17 5.98 -3.22
CA ILE A 63 -3.53 5.50 -2.97
C ILE A 63 -4.47 6.19 -3.94
N ASP A 64 -5.11 5.40 -4.79
CA ASP A 64 -6.18 5.84 -5.69
C ASP A 64 -7.53 5.42 -5.09
N THR A 65 -8.50 6.34 -5.12
CA THR A 65 -9.83 6.17 -4.53
C THR A 65 -10.96 6.24 -5.55
N GLY A 66 -10.72 6.50 -6.84
CA GLY A 66 -11.84 6.65 -7.76
C GLY A 66 -11.56 7.13 -9.18
N PRO A 67 -12.63 7.41 -9.95
CA PRO A 67 -12.47 7.86 -11.32
C PRO A 67 -11.75 9.20 -11.38
N ARG A 68 -10.84 9.30 -12.35
CA ARG A 68 -10.21 10.57 -12.74
C ARG A 68 -11.29 11.61 -13.09
N PRO A 69 -11.03 12.91 -12.87
CA PRO A 69 -9.73 13.57 -12.69
C PRO A 69 -9.23 13.70 -11.23
N ARG A 70 -9.74 12.91 -10.28
CA ARG A 70 -9.31 13.02 -8.86
C ARG A 70 -7.80 12.77 -8.68
N PRO A 71 -7.13 13.54 -7.80
CA PRO A 71 -5.74 13.27 -7.44
C PRO A 71 -5.64 11.97 -6.65
N ASN A 72 -4.48 11.33 -6.75
CA ASN A 72 -4.08 10.25 -5.86
C ASN A 72 -3.52 10.84 -4.57
N TYR A 73 -3.57 10.05 -3.50
CA TYR A 73 -2.86 10.37 -2.28
C TYR A 73 -1.45 9.76 -2.34
N HIS A 74 -0.48 10.48 -1.81
CA HIS A 74 0.92 10.05 -1.69
C HIS A 74 1.38 10.21 -0.24
N VAL A 75 2.12 9.23 0.25
CA VAL A 75 2.80 9.33 1.53
C VAL A 75 4.07 8.51 1.50
N SER A 76 5.14 9.02 2.10
CA SER A 76 6.41 8.33 2.19
C SER A 76 7.01 8.49 3.58
N PHE A 77 7.73 7.47 4.04
CA PHE A 77 8.43 7.51 5.32
C PHE A 77 9.64 6.58 5.31
N ARG A 78 10.62 6.94 6.13
CA ARG A 78 11.83 6.14 6.38
C ARG A 78 11.60 5.17 7.53
N ALA A 79 12.35 4.08 7.55
CA ALA A 79 12.40 3.22 8.73
C ALA A 79 12.90 4.00 9.96
N ASN A 80 12.29 3.75 11.12
CA ASN A 80 12.61 4.34 12.42
C ASN A 80 12.65 5.89 12.43
N SER A 81 11.93 6.55 11.52
CA SER A 81 11.83 8.00 11.44
C SER A 81 10.42 8.49 11.78
N ASP A 82 10.33 9.76 12.16
CA ASP A 82 9.05 10.43 12.40
C ASP A 82 8.21 10.47 11.12
N PHE A 83 6.90 10.46 11.34
CA PHE A 83 5.89 10.44 10.30
C PHE A 83 4.97 11.64 10.44
N ASP A 84 4.99 12.51 9.44
CA ASP A 84 4.03 13.59 9.35
C ASP A 84 2.68 13.00 8.95
N ASP A 85 1.74 12.94 9.90
CA ASP A 85 0.33 12.50 9.76
C ASP A 85 -0.42 13.27 8.63
N SER A 86 0.05 13.18 7.39
CA SER A 86 -0.37 13.96 6.24
C SER A 86 -0.30 13.14 4.95
N LEU A 87 -1.23 13.43 4.04
CA LEU A 87 -1.30 12.84 2.70
C LEU A 87 -1.05 13.93 1.67
N GLY A 88 -0.04 13.77 0.83
CA GLY A 88 0.16 14.62 -0.34
C GLY A 88 -0.86 14.30 -1.43
N LEU A 89 -1.35 15.29 -2.16
CA LEU A 89 -2.19 15.08 -3.34
C LEU A 89 -1.37 15.20 -4.63
N VAL A 90 -1.34 14.14 -5.42
CA VAL A 90 -0.55 14.03 -6.66
C VAL A 90 -1.43 13.65 -7.85
N ARG A 91 -1.11 14.09 -9.08
CA ARG A 91 -1.87 13.68 -10.27
C ARG A 91 -1.32 12.41 -10.90
N SER A 92 -0.01 12.25 -10.86
CA SER A 92 0.74 11.09 -11.37
C SER A 92 1.81 10.61 -10.40
N PHE A 93 2.33 9.41 -10.67
CA PHE A 93 3.55 8.91 -10.04
C PHE A 93 4.74 9.83 -10.34
N GLY A 94 5.47 10.24 -9.32
CA GLY A 94 6.63 11.13 -9.44
C GLY A 94 6.31 12.63 -9.39
N ASP A 95 5.03 13.02 -9.40
CA ASP A 95 4.67 14.42 -9.16
C ASP A 95 5.00 14.82 -7.72
N ARG A 96 5.39 16.09 -7.54
CA ARG A 96 5.39 16.71 -6.22
C ARG A 96 3.94 16.86 -5.74
N PRO A 97 3.67 16.69 -4.42
CA PRO A 97 2.36 17.01 -3.87
C PRO A 97 1.95 18.44 -4.20
N SER A 98 0.76 18.60 -4.78
CA SER A 98 0.17 19.91 -5.05
C SER A 98 -0.35 20.59 -3.79
N ARG A 99 -0.75 19.79 -2.79
CA ARG A 99 -1.06 20.18 -1.42
C ARG A 99 -0.97 18.97 -0.50
N SER A 100 -0.91 19.22 0.81
CA SER A 100 -0.96 18.17 1.83
C SER A 100 -2.25 18.26 2.65
N VAL A 101 -2.83 17.11 2.98
CA VAL A 101 -4.02 16.97 3.81
C VAL A 101 -3.61 16.33 5.13
N ARG A 102 -3.73 17.06 6.23
CA ARG A 102 -3.46 16.50 7.56
C ARG A 102 -4.52 15.45 7.91
N CYS A 103 -4.08 14.27 8.32
CA CYS A 103 -4.91 13.11 8.61
C CYS A 103 -4.63 12.60 10.02
N ARG A 104 -5.32 13.18 11.02
CA ARG A 104 -5.17 12.75 12.41
C ARG A 104 -5.52 11.27 12.56
N GLY A 105 -4.65 10.51 13.23
CA GLY A 105 -4.85 9.08 13.51
C GLY A 105 -4.44 8.15 12.35
N MET A 106 -3.75 8.71 11.35
CA MET A 106 -2.91 7.92 10.47
C MET A 106 -1.78 7.27 11.27
N ARG A 107 -1.27 6.14 10.79
CA ARG A 107 -0.13 5.45 11.42
C ARG A 107 0.75 4.86 10.33
N ALA A 108 2.04 5.05 10.47
CA ALA A 108 3.07 4.38 9.69
C ALA A 108 3.98 3.59 10.64
N ARG A 109 4.48 2.44 10.18
CA ARG A 109 5.49 1.66 10.89
C ARG A 109 6.44 1.03 9.87
N ALA A 110 7.71 1.35 9.99
CA ALA A 110 8.85 0.64 9.43
C ALA A 110 9.92 0.63 10.51
N ASP A 111 10.40 -0.54 10.88
CA ASP A 111 11.26 -0.74 12.06
C ASP A 111 12.38 -1.72 11.71
N ILE A 112 13.61 -1.22 11.61
CA ILE A 112 14.82 -1.99 11.27
C ILE A 112 15.16 -3.07 12.30
N PHE A 113 14.58 -3.00 13.50
CA PHE A 113 14.81 -3.98 14.58
C PHE A 113 13.68 -5.01 14.68
N SER A 114 12.79 -5.09 13.69
CA SER A 114 11.61 -5.94 13.74
C SER A 114 11.33 -6.59 12.38
N ASP A 115 11.04 -7.89 12.39
CA ASP A 115 10.56 -8.61 11.19
C ASP A 115 9.08 -8.34 10.87
N ALA A 116 8.46 -7.40 11.59
CA ALA A 116 7.08 -7.02 11.32
C ALA A 116 6.98 -6.35 9.94
N PRO A 117 5.95 -6.69 9.13
CA PRO A 117 5.73 -6.02 7.85
C PRO A 117 5.64 -4.50 8.01
N VAL A 118 6.20 -3.77 7.05
CA VAL A 118 5.98 -2.33 6.94
C VAL A 118 4.49 -2.08 6.79
N SER A 119 3.97 -1.10 7.50
CA SER A 119 2.53 -0.85 7.48
C SER A 119 2.18 0.63 7.44
N LEU A 120 1.12 0.92 6.69
CA LEU A 120 0.46 2.20 6.60
C LEU A 120 -1.03 2.00 6.91
N ARG A 121 -1.57 2.77 7.84
CA ARG A 121 -2.99 2.76 8.18
C ARG A 121 -3.57 4.16 8.01
N ILE A 122 -4.50 4.29 7.07
CA ILE A 122 -5.21 5.53 6.76
C ILE A 122 -6.66 5.43 7.23
N PRO A 123 -7.11 6.27 8.18
CA PRO A 123 -8.52 6.44 8.48
C PRO A 123 -9.32 6.81 7.23
N ARG A 124 -10.47 6.17 7.01
CA ARG A 124 -11.29 6.40 5.81
C ARG A 124 -11.74 7.86 5.66
N ARG A 125 -11.97 8.57 6.76
CA ARG A 125 -12.31 10.01 6.77
C ARG A 125 -11.24 10.92 6.12
N CYS A 126 -10.02 10.44 5.93
CA CYS A 126 -8.96 11.20 5.27
C CYS A 126 -8.95 11.01 3.74
N LEU A 127 -9.76 10.08 3.25
CA LEU A 127 -9.94 9.77 1.85
C LEU A 127 -11.32 10.31 1.44
N GLU A 128 -11.38 11.06 0.36
CA GLU A 128 -12.61 11.76 -0.06
C GLU A 128 -13.73 10.77 -0.42
N ASP A 129 -13.39 9.67 -1.09
CA ASP A 129 -14.33 8.63 -1.52
C ASP A 129 -13.76 7.22 -1.35
N PRO A 130 -13.70 6.68 -0.12
CA PRO A 130 -13.09 5.39 0.16
C PRO A 130 -14.11 4.26 -0.06
N ARG A 131 -14.85 4.26 -1.18
CA ARG A 131 -15.72 3.12 -1.55
C ARG A 131 -14.91 1.97 -2.14
N LYS A 132 -13.83 2.32 -2.84
CA LYS A 132 -12.85 1.39 -3.35
C LYS A 132 -11.48 2.04 -3.32
N VAL A 133 -10.44 1.26 -3.11
CA VAL A 133 -9.06 1.75 -3.14
C VAL A 133 -8.18 0.81 -3.94
N ARG A 134 -7.13 1.35 -4.55
CA ARG A 134 -6.00 0.56 -5.04
C ARG A 134 -4.71 1.27 -4.68
N VAL A 135 -3.66 0.49 -4.53
CA VAL A 135 -2.40 0.96 -3.97
C VAL A 135 -1.26 0.57 -4.89
N ALA A 136 -0.28 1.44 -4.98
CA ALA A 136 1.06 1.13 -5.47
C ALA A 136 2.05 1.44 -4.35
N VAL A 137 3.10 0.64 -4.26
CA VAL A 137 4.16 0.81 -3.26
C VAL A 137 5.48 0.89 -3.98
N ARG A 138 6.36 1.76 -3.51
CA ARG A 138 7.76 1.81 -3.90
C ARG A 138 8.62 1.63 -2.66
N PHE A 139 9.65 0.80 -2.77
CA PHE A 139 10.70 0.63 -1.78
C PHE A 139 12.01 1.10 -2.39
N GLU A 140 12.70 2.03 -1.73
CA GLU A 140 13.91 2.68 -2.23
C GLU A 140 15.00 2.62 -1.16
N ASP A 141 16.23 2.31 -1.57
CA ASP A 141 17.44 2.54 -0.77
C ASP A 141 18.14 3.77 -1.34
N GLU A 142 18.10 4.87 -0.60
CA GLU A 142 18.66 6.14 -1.05
C GLU A 142 20.19 6.13 -1.10
N THR A 143 20.85 5.18 -0.43
CA THR A 143 22.32 5.07 -0.44
C THR A 143 22.80 4.51 -1.77
N THR A 144 22.10 3.51 -2.30
CA THR A 144 22.45 2.82 -3.54
C THR A 144 21.65 3.34 -4.75
N GLY A 145 20.53 4.03 -4.51
CA GLY A 145 19.57 4.42 -5.53
C GLY A 145 18.71 3.25 -6.02
N ALA A 146 18.86 2.06 -5.44
CA ALA A 146 18.05 0.90 -5.80
C ALA A 146 16.57 1.18 -5.49
N THR A 147 15.70 0.73 -6.38
CA THR A 147 14.26 0.97 -6.27
C THR A 147 13.52 -0.25 -6.74
N ASP A 148 12.50 -0.60 -5.99
CA ASP A 148 11.55 -1.65 -6.30
C ASP A 148 10.11 -1.14 -6.20
N TRP A 149 9.21 -1.69 -7.04
CA TRP A 149 7.83 -1.27 -7.20
C TRP A 149 6.86 -2.45 -7.20
N ALA A 150 5.90 -2.42 -6.30
CA ALA A 150 4.81 -3.39 -6.29
C ALA A 150 3.45 -2.73 -6.65
N PRO A 151 2.62 -3.35 -7.52
CA PRO A 151 2.82 -4.65 -8.19
C PRO A 151 3.69 -4.64 -9.45
N ASP A 152 3.91 -3.46 -10.02
CA ASP A 152 4.74 -3.22 -11.20
C ASP A 152 5.08 -1.73 -11.20
N ARG A 153 6.10 -1.35 -11.96
CA ARG A 153 6.62 0.01 -12.05
C ARG A 153 5.51 1.00 -12.37
N ARG A 154 5.23 1.87 -11.39
CA ARG A 154 4.28 2.98 -11.50
C ARG A 154 2.88 2.52 -11.94
N THR A 155 2.47 1.34 -11.48
CA THR A 155 1.15 0.78 -11.75
C THR A 155 0.42 0.53 -10.43
N PHE A 156 -0.90 0.72 -10.41
CA PHE A 156 -1.69 0.38 -9.24
C PHE A 156 -2.09 -1.10 -9.24
N GLY A 157 -2.11 -1.70 -8.06
CA GLY A 157 -2.69 -3.02 -7.84
C GLY A 157 -4.21 -3.11 -8.08
N PRO A 158 -4.80 -4.28 -7.79
CA PRO A 158 -6.23 -4.49 -7.95
C PRO A 158 -7.05 -3.60 -7.01
N TRP A 159 -8.29 -3.30 -7.43
CA TRP A 159 -9.25 -2.60 -6.58
C TRP A 159 -9.69 -3.46 -5.39
N VAL A 160 -9.74 -2.82 -4.21
CA VAL A 160 -10.25 -3.36 -2.95
C VAL A 160 -11.50 -2.59 -2.56
N ARG A 161 -12.63 -3.28 -2.42
CA ARG A 161 -13.92 -2.68 -2.08
C ARG A 161 -14.25 -2.97 -0.63
N ARG A 162 -14.98 -2.09 0.04
CA ARG A 162 -15.61 -2.43 1.31
C ARG A 162 -17.05 -2.85 1.06
#